data_AF-C1BJV3-F1
#
_entry.id   AF-C1BJV3-F1
#
_cell.length_a   1.000
_cell.length_b   1.000
_cell.length_c   1.000
_cell.angle_alpha   90.00
_cell.angle_beta   90.00
_cell.angle_gamma   90.00
#
_symmetry.space_group_name_H-M   'P 1'
#
loop_
_entity.id
_entity.type
_entity.pdbx_description
1 polymer ?
#
loop_
_entity_poly.entity_id
_entity_poly.type
_entity_poly.pdbx_seq_one_letter_code
_entity_poly.pdbx_strand_id
1 'polypeptide(L)'
;MANRGPSYGLSREVQEKIDQKYAVDLETRLVEWIIIQCGGDIDRPQPGRENFQDWLKTGTILCRLISSLYPPSDKPIKKIPETKMVFKQMEKISQFLQAAEAYGVIKTDLFQTVDLWEGKDLAAVQRTISALGSIALPKDDGHYRGEPDWFHRKAQGNRREFTEGLRHATADHVKNNTPPGEQSGGRALCF
;
A
#
# COMPACT_ATOMS: atom_id res chain seq x y z
N MET A 1 8.58 -12.63 35.42
CA MET A 1 8.11 -12.23 34.08
C MET A 1 6.82 -13.01 33.82
N ALA A 2 5.67 -12.34 33.76
CA ALA A 2 4.35 -12.99 33.76
C ALA A 2 3.51 -12.60 32.54
N ASN A 3 2.51 -13.42 32.22
CA ASN A 3 1.47 -13.22 31.19
C ASN A 3 1.86 -13.51 29.73
N ARG A 4 2.17 -14.78 29.44
CA ARG A 4 1.59 -15.46 28.27
C ARG A 4 0.68 -16.58 28.78
N GLY A 5 -0.56 -16.24 29.10
CA GLY A 5 -1.60 -17.23 29.38
C GLY A 5 -1.96 -18.01 28.11
N PRO A 6 -2.57 -19.21 28.21
CA PRO A 6 -3.01 -19.95 27.04
C PRO A 6 -4.05 -19.15 26.26
N SER A 7 -3.83 -18.93 24.96
CA SER A 7 -4.77 -18.21 24.09
C SER A 7 -5.99 -19.08 23.82
N TYR A 8 -7.02 -18.95 24.66
CA TYR A 8 -8.27 -19.72 24.58
C TYR A 8 -8.96 -19.57 23.20
N GLY A 9 -9.35 -20.72 22.61
CA GLY A 9 -10.36 -20.89 21.54
C GLY A 9 -10.31 -19.89 20.38
N LEU A 10 -10.99 -18.75 20.57
CA LEU A 10 -11.23 -17.71 19.57
C LEU A 10 -9.97 -17.27 18.82
N SER A 11 -8.83 -17.07 19.51
CA SER A 11 -7.57 -16.69 18.85
C SER A 11 -7.04 -17.80 17.94
N ARG A 12 -7.27 -19.07 18.28
CA ARG A 12 -6.81 -20.21 17.48
C ARG A 12 -7.70 -20.43 16.27
N GLU A 13 -9.02 -20.34 16.41
CA GLU A 13 -9.96 -20.39 15.28
C GLU A 13 -9.74 -19.25 14.28
N VAL A 14 -9.41 -18.05 14.76
CA VAL A 14 -9.03 -16.92 13.90
C VAL A 14 -7.72 -17.22 13.18
N GLN A 15 -6.71 -17.74 13.88
CA GLN A 15 -5.44 -18.12 13.26
C GLN A 15 -5.60 -19.24 12.22
N GLU A 16 -6.41 -20.26 12.51
CA GLU A 16 -6.73 -21.36 11.58
C GLU A 16 -7.46 -20.83 10.33
N LYS A 17 -8.38 -19.88 10.45
CA LYS A 17 -9.03 -19.19 9.32
C LYS A 17 -8.12 -18.26 8.53
N ILE A 18 -7.02 -17.78 9.13
CA ILE A 18 -5.97 -17.01 8.45
C ILE A 18 -5.06 -17.97 7.68
N ASP A 19 -4.64 -19.07 8.31
CA ASP A 19 -3.80 -20.12 7.70
C ASP A 19 -4.52 -20.75 6.49
N GLN A 20 -5.83 -20.98 6.57
CA GLN A 20 -6.67 -21.44 5.45
C GLN A 20 -6.72 -20.50 4.24
N LYS A 21 -6.36 -19.22 4.40
CA LYS A 21 -6.26 -18.26 3.27
C LYS A 21 -4.88 -18.28 2.60
N TYR A 22 -3.91 -18.97 3.20
CA TYR A 22 -2.59 -19.12 2.64
C TYR A 22 -2.62 -20.15 1.49
N ALA A 23 -2.25 -19.72 0.28
CA ALA A 23 -2.24 -20.58 -0.89
C ALA A 23 -0.81 -20.88 -1.33
N VAL A 24 -0.43 -22.16 -1.41
CA VAL A 24 0.92 -22.60 -1.81
C VAL A 24 1.17 -22.35 -3.31
N ASP A 25 0.14 -22.49 -4.14
CA ASP A 25 0.19 -22.10 -5.56
C ASP A 25 0.44 -20.59 -5.72
N LEU A 26 -0.10 -19.78 -4.82
CA LEU A 26 0.14 -18.34 -4.80
C LEU A 26 1.55 -18.02 -4.28
N GLU A 27 2.06 -18.73 -3.26
CA GLU A 27 3.46 -18.62 -2.82
C GLU A 27 4.41 -18.79 -4.00
N THR A 28 4.27 -19.90 -4.74
CA THR A 28 5.12 -20.23 -5.88
C THR A 28 5.10 -19.13 -6.95
N ARG A 29 3.91 -18.66 -7.33
CA ARG A 29 3.75 -17.57 -8.33
C ARG A 29 4.36 -16.25 -7.86
N LEU A 30 4.18 -15.90 -6.59
CA LEU A 30 4.74 -14.67 -6.02
C LEU A 30 6.26 -14.73 -5.93
N VAL A 31 6.83 -15.88 -5.56
CA VAL A 31 8.29 -16.11 -5.55
C VAL A 31 8.87 -15.89 -6.95
N GLU A 32 8.31 -16.53 -7.97
CA GLU A 32 8.75 -16.38 -9.37
C GLU A 32 8.65 -14.92 -9.85
N TRP A 33 7.55 -14.24 -9.53
CA TRP A 33 7.39 -12.83 -9.84
C TRP A 33 8.45 -11.95 -9.17
N ILE A 34 8.74 -12.17 -7.89
CA ILE A 34 9.75 -11.40 -7.16
C ILE A 34 11.14 -11.58 -7.78
N ILE A 35 11.51 -12.81 -8.16
CA ILE A 35 12.80 -13.12 -8.79
C ILE A 35 12.90 -12.41 -10.16
N ILE A 36 11.90 -12.56 -11.04
CA ILE A 36 11.90 -11.90 -12.35
C ILE A 36 11.89 -10.38 -12.21
N GLN A 37 11.05 -9.83 -11.34
CA GLN A 37 10.93 -8.39 -11.14
C GLN A 37 12.21 -7.78 -10.56
N CYS A 38 12.95 -8.51 -9.71
CA CYS A 38 14.26 -8.06 -9.21
C CYS A 38 15.42 -8.33 -10.18
N GLY A 39 15.17 -8.95 -11.33
CA GLY A 39 16.17 -9.16 -12.39
C GLY A 39 16.99 -10.45 -12.28
N GLY A 40 16.49 -11.47 -11.58
CA GLY A 40 17.11 -12.81 -11.52
C GLY A 40 18.25 -12.98 -10.50
N ASP A 41 18.79 -11.90 -9.96
CA ASP A 41 19.86 -11.88 -8.93
C ASP A 41 19.31 -12.16 -7.50
N ILE A 42 18.36 -13.10 -7.38
CA ILE A 42 17.80 -13.52 -6.10
C ILE A 42 17.64 -15.03 -6.09
N ASP A 43 18.22 -15.69 -5.09
CA ASP A 43 18.11 -17.12 -4.86
C ASP A 43 16.66 -17.51 -4.52
N ARG A 44 16.16 -18.59 -5.14
CA ARG A 44 14.78 -19.05 -4.94
C ARG A 44 14.67 -19.75 -3.58
N PRO A 45 13.78 -19.32 -2.68
CA PRO A 45 13.58 -19.99 -1.41
C PRO A 45 13.06 -21.42 -1.64
N GLN A 46 13.36 -22.31 -0.70
CA GLN A 46 12.66 -23.59 -0.64
C GLN A 46 11.16 -23.36 -0.46
N PRO A 47 10.28 -24.22 -1.00
CA PRO A 47 8.84 -24.06 -0.82
C PRO A 47 8.45 -24.12 0.66
N GLY A 48 7.36 -23.44 1.02
CA GLY A 48 6.75 -23.49 2.34
C GLY A 48 6.90 -22.23 3.18
N ARG A 49 5.80 -21.92 3.86
CA ARG A 49 5.56 -20.78 4.78
C ARG A 49 6.77 -20.25 5.55
N GLU A 50 7.55 -21.11 6.20
CA GLU A 50 8.70 -20.71 7.04
C GLU A 50 9.87 -20.21 6.19
N ASN A 51 10.15 -20.87 5.07
CA ASN A 51 11.20 -20.48 4.13
C ASN A 51 10.83 -19.17 3.42
N PHE A 52 9.60 -19.04 2.94
CA PHE A 52 9.06 -17.82 2.35
C PHE A 52 9.06 -16.65 3.34
N GLN A 53 8.71 -16.92 4.59
CA GLN A 53 8.79 -15.95 5.67
C GLN A 53 10.24 -15.48 5.87
N ASP A 54 11.21 -16.38 6.10
CA ASP A 54 12.59 -16.00 6.42
C ASP A 54 13.25 -15.20 5.27
N TRP A 55 13.01 -15.64 4.02
CA TRP A 55 13.44 -14.96 2.80
C TRP A 55 12.96 -13.49 2.76
N LEU A 56 11.69 -13.23 3.06
CA LEU A 56 11.14 -11.87 3.07
C LEU A 56 11.41 -11.09 4.38
N LYS A 57 11.62 -11.77 5.51
CA LYS A 57 11.78 -11.21 6.86
C LYS A 57 12.96 -10.26 7.01
N THR A 58 14.00 -10.43 6.19
CA THR A 58 15.15 -9.51 6.13
C THR A 58 14.77 -8.14 5.55
N GLY A 59 13.61 -8.01 4.87
CA GLY A 59 13.10 -6.79 4.25
C GLY A 59 13.83 -6.37 2.96
N THR A 60 15.06 -6.83 2.75
CA THR A 60 15.89 -6.50 1.58
C THR A 60 15.19 -6.83 0.26
N ILE A 61 14.55 -7.99 0.16
CA ILE A 61 13.89 -8.45 -1.07
C ILE A 61 12.65 -7.61 -1.38
N LEU A 62 11.82 -7.30 -0.37
CA LEU A 62 10.68 -6.40 -0.51
C LEU A 62 11.12 -5.00 -0.95
N CYS A 63 12.20 -4.46 -0.37
CA CYS A 63 12.75 -3.18 -0.79
C CYS A 63 13.29 -3.22 -2.24
N ARG A 64 13.92 -4.32 -2.68
CA ARG A 64 14.36 -4.51 -4.08
C ARG A 64 13.15 -4.57 -5.02
N LEU A 65 12.11 -5.33 -4.68
CA LEU A 65 10.88 -5.48 -5.46
C LEU A 65 10.23 -4.13 -5.77
N ILE A 66 9.92 -3.34 -4.73
CA ILE A 66 9.30 -2.03 -4.94
C ILE A 66 10.27 -1.08 -5.66
N SER A 67 11.56 -1.12 -5.37
CA SER A 67 12.55 -0.26 -6.06
C SER A 67 12.76 -0.62 -7.54
N SER A 68 12.36 -1.82 -7.98
CA SER A 68 12.38 -2.22 -9.39
C SER A 68 11.16 -1.72 -10.17
N LEU A 69 10.03 -1.51 -9.48
CA LEU A 69 8.80 -0.93 -10.03
C LEU A 69 8.87 0.60 -10.25
N TYR A 70 9.92 1.26 -9.75
CA TYR A 70 10.18 2.69 -9.93
C TYR A 70 11.38 2.92 -10.87
N PRO A 71 11.36 3.99 -11.68
CA PRO A 71 12.51 4.38 -12.49
C PRO A 71 13.70 4.75 -11.60
N PRO A 72 14.95 4.61 -12.09
CA PRO A 72 16.17 4.85 -11.30
C PRO A 72 16.25 6.24 -10.67
N SER A 73 15.60 7.24 -11.27
CA SER A 73 15.52 8.62 -10.76
C SER A 73 14.62 8.79 -9.53
N ASP A 74 13.57 7.98 -9.39
CA ASP A 74 12.50 8.15 -8.39
C ASP A 74 12.43 7.00 -7.38
N LYS A 75 13.50 6.22 -7.24
CA LYS A 75 13.53 5.08 -6.31
C LYS A 75 13.23 5.51 -4.87
N PRO A 76 12.15 5.02 -4.24
CA PRO A 76 11.79 5.39 -2.87
C PRO A 76 12.83 4.92 -1.85
N ILE A 77 13.54 3.82 -2.15
CA ILE A 77 14.53 3.20 -1.25
C ILE A 77 15.90 3.20 -1.92
N LYS A 78 16.69 4.26 -1.66
CA LYS A 78 17.97 4.52 -2.35
C LYS A 78 19.14 3.67 -1.86
N LYS A 79 19.06 3.10 -0.65
CA LYS A 79 20.07 2.20 -0.08
C LYS A 79 19.40 1.07 0.70
N ILE A 80 19.78 -0.17 0.43
CA ILE A 80 19.27 -1.36 1.13
C ILE A 80 20.47 -2.07 1.78
N PRO A 81 21.03 -1.53 2.88
CA PRO A 81 22.19 -2.13 3.54
C PRO A 81 21.83 -3.48 4.15
N GLU A 82 22.68 -4.48 3.99
CA GLU A 82 22.53 -5.75 4.70
C GLU A 82 22.80 -5.56 6.19
N THR A 83 21.97 -6.19 7.02
CA THR A 83 22.07 -6.04 8.47
C THR A 83 21.30 -7.16 9.18
N LYS A 84 21.92 -7.68 10.25
CA LYS A 84 21.32 -8.68 11.15
C LYS A 84 20.53 -8.03 12.31
N MET A 85 20.47 -6.70 12.37
CA MET A 85 19.72 -5.99 13.41
C MET A 85 18.22 -6.05 13.12
N VAL A 86 17.47 -6.73 13.99
CA VAL A 86 16.00 -6.88 13.92
C VAL A 86 15.28 -5.54 13.70
N PHE A 87 15.66 -4.49 14.45
CA PHE A 87 15.08 -3.15 14.29
C PHE A 87 15.22 -2.61 12.85
N LYS A 88 16.37 -2.83 12.21
CA LYS A 88 16.61 -2.40 10.82
C LYS A 88 15.90 -3.28 9.78
N GLN A 89 15.66 -4.56 10.08
CA GLN A 89 14.80 -5.40 9.24
C GLN A 89 13.34 -4.90 9.30
N MET A 90 12.83 -4.60 10.50
CA MET A 90 11.51 -4.02 10.68
C MET A 90 11.35 -2.64 10.01
N GLU A 91 12.38 -1.79 10.08
CA GLU A 91 12.44 -0.48 9.41
C GLU A 91 12.39 -0.61 7.87
N LYS A 92 13.02 -1.63 7.28
CA LYS A 92 12.92 -1.93 5.84
C LYS A 92 11.52 -2.38 5.43
N ILE A 93 10.91 -3.28 6.21
CA ILE A 93 9.54 -3.74 5.96
C ILE A 93 8.57 -2.55 6.00
N SER A 94 8.71 -1.64 6.97
CA SER A 94 7.92 -0.41 7.05
C SER A 94 8.12 0.51 5.84
N GLN A 95 9.37 0.68 5.36
CA GLN A 95 9.64 1.45 4.13
C GLN A 95 9.00 0.83 2.89
N PHE A 96 9.00 -0.51 2.77
CA PHE A 96 8.28 -1.20 1.69
C PHE A 96 6.77 -0.92 1.76
N LEU A 97 6.16 -1.02 2.94
CA LEU A 97 4.72 -0.79 3.11
C LEU A 97 4.32 0.65 2.74
N GLN A 98 5.11 1.64 3.14
CA GLN A 98 4.91 3.05 2.77
C GLN A 98 5.06 3.27 1.26
N ALA A 99 6.06 2.65 0.63
CA ALA A 99 6.26 2.75 -0.82
C ALA A 99 5.17 1.99 -1.62
N ALA A 100 4.66 0.88 -1.11
CA ALA A 100 3.53 0.15 -1.70
C ALA A 100 2.21 0.93 -1.60
N GLU A 101 1.96 1.60 -0.45
CA GLU A 101 0.84 2.54 -0.29
C GLU A 101 0.93 3.66 -1.32
N ALA A 102 2.08 4.33 -1.43
CA ALA A 102 2.33 5.40 -2.39
C ALA A 102 2.21 4.95 -3.86
N TYR A 103 2.54 3.68 -4.16
CA TYR A 103 2.38 3.11 -5.50
C TYR A 103 0.90 2.87 -5.89
N GLY A 104 0.00 2.82 -4.90
CA GLY A 104 -1.45 2.68 -5.06
C GLY A 104 -2.09 1.50 -4.32
N VAL A 105 -1.34 0.71 -3.53
CA VAL A 105 -1.90 -0.40 -2.76
C VAL A 105 -2.78 0.15 -1.64
N ILE A 106 -4.03 -0.34 -1.55
CA ILE A 106 -4.98 0.12 -0.53
C ILE A 106 -4.57 -0.36 0.87
N LYS A 107 -4.75 0.49 1.88
CA LYS A 107 -4.40 0.20 3.29
C LYS A 107 -4.97 -1.10 3.84
N THR A 108 -6.13 -1.54 3.35
CA THR A 108 -6.78 -2.80 3.74
C THR A 108 -6.17 -4.05 3.12
N ASP A 109 -5.35 -3.90 2.07
CA ASP A 109 -4.55 -4.97 1.45
C ASP A 109 -3.08 -4.95 1.93
N LEU A 110 -2.65 -3.97 2.75
CA LEU A 110 -1.31 -3.90 3.35
C LEU A 110 -1.21 -4.77 4.62
N PHE A 111 -0.16 -5.58 4.72
CA PHE A 111 0.20 -6.31 5.95
C PHE A 111 0.93 -5.40 6.97
N GLN A 112 1.02 -5.81 8.24
CA GLN A 112 1.81 -5.12 9.26
C GLN A 112 3.19 -5.79 9.46
N THR A 113 4.22 -5.04 9.83
CA THR A 113 5.59 -5.59 10.03
C THR A 113 5.65 -6.84 10.91
N VAL A 114 4.79 -6.96 11.92
CA VAL A 114 4.69 -8.14 12.80
C VAL A 114 4.11 -9.38 12.09
N ASP A 115 3.25 -9.22 11.09
CA ASP A 115 2.63 -10.34 10.37
C ASP A 115 3.66 -11.13 9.59
N LEU A 116 4.62 -10.43 8.97
CA LEU A 116 5.77 -11.04 8.32
C LEU A 116 6.87 -11.43 9.33
N TRP A 117 7.22 -10.55 10.28
CA TRP A 117 8.39 -10.81 11.12
C TRP A 117 8.15 -11.90 12.17
N GLU A 118 6.96 -11.96 12.78
CA GLU A 118 6.52 -13.04 13.68
C GLU A 118 5.80 -14.18 12.94
N GLY A 119 5.36 -13.99 11.69
CA GLY A 119 4.67 -15.01 10.90
C GLY A 119 3.19 -15.17 11.24
N LYS A 120 2.54 -14.12 11.77
CA LYS A 120 1.14 -14.13 12.24
C LYS A 120 0.12 -14.17 11.10
N ASP A 121 0.35 -13.45 10.01
CA ASP A 121 -0.53 -13.47 8.84
C ASP A 121 0.28 -13.39 7.54
N LEU A 122 0.85 -14.53 7.14
CA LEU A 122 1.53 -14.65 5.85
C LEU A 122 0.56 -14.57 4.66
N ALA A 123 -0.74 -14.81 4.85
CA ALA A 123 -1.75 -14.66 3.81
C ALA A 123 -2.03 -13.17 3.51
N ALA A 124 -1.91 -12.27 4.49
CA ALA A 124 -1.87 -10.83 4.26
C ALA A 124 -0.64 -10.42 3.45
N VAL A 125 0.55 -10.96 3.76
CA VAL A 125 1.78 -10.71 3.00
C VAL A 125 1.60 -11.11 1.52
N GLN A 126 1.08 -12.32 1.26
CA GLN A 126 0.77 -12.77 -0.10
C GLN A 126 -0.19 -11.80 -0.81
N ARG A 127 -1.25 -11.34 -0.11
CA ARG A 127 -2.26 -10.44 -0.65
C ARG A 127 -1.70 -9.06 -1.00
N THR A 128 -0.82 -8.49 -0.16
CA THR A 128 -0.15 -7.22 -0.45
C THR A 128 0.72 -7.30 -1.70
N ILE A 129 1.53 -8.35 -1.82
CA ILE A 129 2.42 -8.54 -2.98
C ILE A 129 1.60 -8.79 -4.25
N SER A 130 0.53 -9.58 -4.16
CA SER A 130 -0.42 -9.81 -5.27
C SER A 130 -1.16 -8.52 -5.69
N ALA A 131 -1.58 -7.69 -4.74
CA ALA A 131 -2.19 -6.40 -5.02
C ALA A 131 -1.20 -5.43 -5.70
N LEU A 132 0.07 -5.42 -5.27
CA LEU A 132 1.13 -4.63 -5.88
C LEU A 132 1.36 -5.05 -7.34
N GLY A 133 1.50 -6.35 -7.62
CA GLY A 133 1.62 -6.88 -8.99
C GLY A 133 0.41 -6.55 -9.86
N SER A 134 -0.80 -6.66 -9.31
CA SER A 134 -2.05 -6.31 -10.01
C SER A 134 -2.17 -4.82 -10.37
N ILE A 135 -1.49 -3.93 -9.64
CA ILE A 135 -1.44 -2.48 -9.89
C ILE A 135 -0.28 -2.12 -10.84
N ALA A 136 0.81 -2.87 -10.79
CA ALA A 136 1.95 -2.72 -11.70
C ALA A 136 1.64 -3.21 -13.11
N LEU A 137 0.86 -4.29 -13.27
CA LEU A 137 0.52 -4.88 -14.56
C LEU A 137 -0.16 -3.92 -15.57
N PRO A 138 -1.16 -3.09 -15.20
CA PRO A 138 -1.77 -2.13 -16.13
C PRO A 138 -0.99 -0.81 -16.27
N LYS A 139 0.10 -0.61 -15.52
CA LYS A 139 0.95 0.57 -15.63
C LYS A 139 1.92 0.37 -16.80
N ASP A 140 1.67 1.05 -17.91
CA ASP A 140 2.47 1.02 -19.15
C ASP A 140 3.84 1.73 -19.01
N ASP A 141 4.38 1.81 -17.78
CA ASP A 141 5.65 2.44 -17.46
C ASP A 141 6.87 1.63 -17.98
N GLY A 142 6.68 0.42 -18.51
CA GLY A 142 7.76 -0.46 -19.00
C GLY A 142 8.66 -1.06 -17.90
N HIS A 143 8.35 -0.83 -16.63
CA HIS A 143 9.12 -1.30 -15.46
C HIS A 143 8.59 -2.60 -14.84
N TYR A 144 7.40 -3.07 -15.25
CA TYR A 144 6.88 -4.39 -14.87
C TYR A 144 7.57 -5.50 -15.69
N ARG A 145 8.01 -6.56 -15.01
CA ARG A 145 8.61 -7.77 -15.57
C ARG A 145 7.93 -8.98 -14.92
N GLY A 146 7.49 -9.91 -15.74
CA GLY A 146 6.73 -11.09 -15.31
C GLY A 146 5.64 -11.40 -16.33
N GLU A 147 5.01 -12.57 -16.23
CA GLU A 147 3.91 -12.91 -17.13
C GLU A 147 2.66 -12.08 -16.78
N PRO A 148 1.88 -11.64 -17.78
CA PRO A 148 0.65 -10.89 -17.55
C PRO A 148 -0.51 -11.75 -17.01
N ASP A 149 -0.38 -13.09 -17.04
CA ASP A 149 -1.38 -14.04 -16.55
C ASP A 149 -1.30 -14.25 -15.01
N TRP A 150 -0.14 -13.97 -14.40
CA TRP A 150 0.10 -14.23 -12.97
C TRP A 150 -0.74 -13.37 -12.03
N PHE A 151 -1.17 -12.18 -12.49
CA PHE A 151 -2.07 -11.31 -11.76
C PHE A 151 -3.28 -11.01 -12.62
N HIS A 152 -4.48 -11.33 -12.12
CA HIS A 152 -5.70 -10.86 -12.76
C HIS A 152 -5.68 -9.33 -12.76
N ARG A 153 -5.68 -8.73 -13.96
CA ARG A 153 -5.78 -7.28 -14.16
C ARG A 153 -6.99 -6.78 -13.35
N LYS A 154 -6.77 -6.16 -12.18
CA LYS A 154 -7.84 -5.49 -11.44
C LYS A 154 -8.40 -4.43 -12.38
N ALA A 155 -9.63 -4.62 -12.85
CA ALA A 155 -10.33 -3.59 -13.60
C ALA A 155 -10.28 -2.33 -12.75
N GLN A 156 -9.63 -1.29 -13.26
CA GLN A 156 -9.33 -0.07 -12.50
C GLN A 156 -10.64 0.66 -12.25
N GLY A 157 -11.31 0.28 -11.16
CA GLY A 157 -12.51 0.91 -10.64
C GLY A 157 -12.14 2.32 -10.24
N ASN A 158 -12.20 3.23 -11.23
CA ASN A 158 -11.83 4.61 -11.13
C ASN A 158 -12.52 5.22 -9.92
N ARG A 159 -11.78 5.36 -8.80
CA ARG A 159 -12.24 6.15 -7.66
C ARG A 159 -12.28 7.57 -8.18
N ARG A 160 -13.46 7.96 -8.65
CA ARG A 160 -13.83 9.35 -8.90
C ARG A 160 -13.32 10.14 -7.72
N GLU A 161 -12.41 11.06 -7.99
CA GLU A 161 -11.97 12.04 -7.02
C GLU A 161 -13.21 12.85 -6.64
N PHE A 162 -13.85 12.46 -5.53
CA PHE A 162 -14.76 13.35 -4.83
C PHE A 162 -13.88 14.41 -4.21
N THR A 163 -13.61 15.46 -5.00
CA THR A 163 -13.09 16.72 -4.50
C THR A 163 -13.99 17.17 -3.37
N GLU A 164 -13.47 17.13 -2.14
CA GLU A 164 -14.16 17.61 -0.94
C GLU A 164 -14.17 19.15 -0.92
N GLY A 165 -14.73 19.72 -1.99
CA GLY A 165 -14.95 21.15 -2.15
C GLY A 165 -16.22 21.55 -1.41
N LEU A 166 -16.04 22.22 -0.28
CA LEU A 166 -17.03 23.09 0.35
C LEU A 166 -18.27 22.41 0.97
N ARG A 167 -18.04 21.56 1.98
CA ARG A 167 -19.01 21.35 3.08
C ARG A 167 -18.57 22.09 4.33
N HIS A 168 -18.63 23.43 4.31
CA HIS A 168 -18.62 24.19 5.55
C HIS A 168 -19.55 25.40 5.45
N ALA A 169 -20.82 25.17 5.77
CA ALA A 169 -21.70 26.26 6.16
C ALA A 169 -21.23 26.78 7.52
N THR A 170 -20.76 28.02 7.56
CA THR A 170 -20.72 28.81 8.79
C THR A 170 -21.50 30.09 8.53
N ALA A 171 -22.69 30.14 9.14
CA ALA A 171 -23.52 31.33 9.15
C ALA A 171 -23.12 32.16 10.35
N ASP A 172 -22.26 33.17 10.16
CA ASP A 172 -22.13 34.26 11.13
C ASP A 172 -21.56 35.55 10.50
N HIS A 173 -22.44 36.43 10.03
CA HIS A 173 -22.33 37.88 10.22
C HIS A 173 -23.65 38.59 9.90
N VAL A 174 -24.54 38.65 10.89
CA VAL A 174 -25.52 39.74 10.99
C VAL A 174 -24.85 40.86 11.78
N LYS A 175 -24.69 42.04 11.16
CA LYS A 175 -24.78 43.38 11.79
C LYS A 175 -24.50 44.52 10.79
N ASN A 176 -25.40 45.50 10.80
CA ASN A 176 -25.27 46.88 10.29
C ASN A 176 -25.12 47.04 8.75
N ASN A 177 -25.65 48.09 8.10
CA ASN A 177 -26.23 49.33 8.65
C ASN A 177 -27.38 49.92 7.79
N THR A 178 -28.17 50.78 8.42
CA THR A 178 -29.40 51.47 7.95
C THR A 178 -29.26 52.32 6.67
N PRO A 179 -30.31 52.43 5.83
CA PRO A 179 -30.41 53.43 4.77
C PRO A 179 -31.15 54.72 5.22
N PRO A 180 -30.59 55.89 4.92
CA PRO A 180 -31.30 57.02 4.32
C PRO A 180 -30.55 57.48 3.03
N GLY A 181 -31.13 58.11 2.02
CA GLY A 181 -32.35 58.90 1.92
C GLY A 181 -31.98 60.25 1.30
N GLU A 182 -32.60 60.61 0.15
CA GLU A 182 -32.47 61.91 -0.55
C GLU A 182 -31.09 62.26 -1.15
N GLN A 183 -30.88 63.15 -2.14
CA GLN A 183 -31.71 64.10 -2.92
C GLN A 183 -31.03 64.28 -4.32
N SER A 184 -31.74 64.25 -5.47
CA SER A 184 -32.25 65.42 -6.24
C SER A 184 -31.36 65.96 -7.40
N GLY A 185 -32.02 66.33 -8.52
CA GLY A 185 -31.46 67.04 -9.69
C GLY A 185 -30.86 66.16 -10.80
N GLY A 186 -31.17 66.31 -12.10
CA GLY A 186 -32.10 67.22 -12.80
C GLY A 186 -31.52 67.71 -14.14
N ARG A 187 -32.38 67.95 -15.16
CA ARG A 187 -32.03 68.35 -16.56
C ARG A 187 -31.39 67.17 -17.35
N ALA A 188 -31.40 67.06 -18.69
CA ALA A 188 -32.01 67.74 -19.85
C ALA A 188 -31.84 66.78 -21.07
N LEU A 189 -32.50 66.88 -22.23
CA LEU A 189 -33.52 67.82 -22.77
C LEU A 189 -34.37 67.10 -23.86
N CYS A 190 -35.23 67.84 -24.57
CA CYS A 190 -36.03 67.44 -25.73
C CYS A 190 -35.19 67.14 -27.00
N PHE A 191 -35.65 66.19 -27.83
CA PHE A 191 -36.25 66.47 -29.15
C PHE A 191 -37.11 65.28 -29.61
#